data_AF-A0A0F9Q2I3-F1
#
_entry.id   AF-A0A0F9Q2I3-F1
#
_cell.length_a   1.000
_cell.length_b   1.000
_cell.length_c   1.000
_cell.angle_alpha   90.00
_cell.angle_beta   90.00
_cell.angle_gamma   90.00
#
_symmetry.space_group_name_H-M   'P 1'
#
loop_
_entity.id
_entity.type
_entity.pdbx_description
1 polymer ?
#
loop_
_entity_poly.entity_id
_entity_poly.type
_entity_poly.pdbx_seq_one_letter_code
_entity_poly.pdbx_strand_id
1 'polypeptide(L)'
;MRKILTFLLTIITLACYSQGTTVTVGGLSGASVANADSLGNQAPAFYLGRVNHAGLDSTNDIAGFQDSVTTNTNVTANTTHRSSDGSNHTFIDQDVTIGSSPIYNNLTVDTIFSGTDTIIISEAAINQRSHADLHASDSSVVLTMTQNNYAHITNASNTLLTSGHIKNITAGGDSLITGIAGLYRVDVHLSINGNANDIYEGVIAIDNVINNEHKVTRKTSNNDVGDMSFSGLYDFTASQSVKMMLRNTANNNNATIVNACLVLNRIDK
;
A
#
# COMPACT_ATOMS: atom_id res chain seq x y z
N MET A 1 6.72 -0.95 -28.97
CA MET A 1 7.18 -2.24 -28.41
C MET A 1 8.54 -2.02 -27.74
N ARG A 2 8.87 -2.72 -26.64
CA ARG A 2 10.17 -2.58 -25.92
C ARG A 2 11.32 -3.30 -26.65
N LYS A 3 12.56 -2.78 -26.57
CA LYS A 3 13.78 -3.51 -26.13
C LYS A 3 15.04 -2.59 -26.05
N ILE A 4 16.10 -3.11 -25.43
CA ILE A 4 17.28 -2.44 -24.84
C ILE A 4 18.58 -2.84 -25.59
N LEU A 5 19.63 -2.01 -25.61
CA LEU A 5 21.05 -2.49 -25.67
C LEU A 5 22.09 -1.46 -25.13
N THR A 6 23.30 -1.94 -24.80
CA THR A 6 24.34 -1.31 -23.94
C THR A 6 25.71 -1.19 -24.66
N PHE A 7 26.70 -0.45 -24.10
CA PHE A 7 28.00 -0.05 -24.73
C PHE A 7 29.27 -0.43 -23.90
N LEU A 8 30.44 -0.67 -24.53
CA LEU A 8 31.78 -0.94 -23.91
C LEU A 8 32.93 -0.74 -24.95
N LEU A 9 33.87 0.22 -24.84
CA LEU A 9 35.25 0.29 -24.24
C LEU A 9 36.43 -0.43 -24.98
N THR A 10 37.63 0.21 -25.00
CA THR A 10 38.83 -0.13 -25.84
C THR A 10 40.17 -0.03 -25.07
N ILE A 11 41.26 -0.72 -25.51
CA ILE A 11 42.61 -0.79 -24.88
C ILE A 11 43.75 -0.58 -25.92
N ILE A 12 44.94 -0.09 -25.50
CA ILE A 12 46.18 0.11 -26.29
C ILE A 12 47.41 -0.49 -25.57
N THR A 13 48.41 -1.01 -26.32
CA THR A 13 49.74 -1.41 -25.80
C THR A 13 50.86 -1.16 -26.83
N LEU A 14 52.08 -0.81 -26.40
CA LEU A 14 53.29 -0.78 -27.24
C LEU A 14 54.55 -1.09 -26.40
N ALA A 15 55.54 -1.78 -26.97
CA ALA A 15 56.81 -2.13 -26.30
C ALA A 15 57.98 -2.26 -27.29
N CYS A 16 59.22 -2.00 -26.84
CA CYS A 16 60.45 -2.42 -27.51
C CYS A 16 61.63 -2.47 -26.52
N TYR A 17 62.62 -3.33 -26.78
CA TYR A 17 63.76 -3.63 -25.90
C TYR A 17 64.98 -4.02 -26.77
N SER A 18 66.19 -3.57 -26.45
CA SER A 18 67.42 -4.14 -27.04
C SER A 18 68.64 -4.05 -26.10
N GLN A 19 69.45 -5.11 -26.13
CA GLN A 19 70.75 -5.25 -25.43
C GLN A 19 71.87 -4.88 -26.44
N GLY A 20 73.11 -4.56 -26.09
CA GLY A 20 73.79 -4.39 -24.79
C GLY A 20 75.32 -4.50 -24.98
N THR A 21 76.14 -3.75 -24.24
CA THR A 21 77.59 -4.00 -24.09
C THR A 21 78.17 -3.18 -22.94
N THR A 22 79.12 -3.73 -22.18
CA THR A 22 79.76 -3.05 -21.04
C THR A 22 81.22 -2.74 -21.36
N VAL A 23 81.55 -1.45 -21.43
CA VAL A 23 82.93 -0.92 -21.38
C VAL A 23 82.90 0.36 -20.59
N THR A 24 84.04 0.67 -20.01
CA THR A 24 84.19 1.60 -18.92
C THR A 24 85.74 1.82 -18.76
N VAL A 25 86.23 2.95 -18.21
CA VAL A 25 87.68 3.26 -17.93
C VAL A 25 87.81 4.22 -16.74
N GLY A 26 88.65 3.97 -15.72
CA GLY A 26 88.62 4.75 -14.45
C GLY A 26 89.67 5.84 -14.24
N GLY A 27 89.44 6.69 -13.23
CA GLY A 27 90.52 7.44 -12.55
C GLY A 27 90.68 8.92 -12.86
N LEU A 28 89.90 9.50 -13.77
CA LEU A 28 89.59 10.94 -13.72
C LEU A 28 88.33 11.12 -12.83
N SER A 29 88.20 12.26 -12.15
CA SER A 29 86.89 12.77 -11.73
C SER A 29 86.12 13.16 -13.01
N GLY A 30 85.55 12.15 -13.68
CA GLY A 30 85.19 12.20 -15.11
C GLY A 30 85.69 11.02 -15.97
N ALA A 31 86.11 9.88 -15.39
CA ALA A 31 86.35 8.63 -16.13
C ALA A 31 85.62 7.45 -15.48
N SER A 32 84.85 6.74 -16.30
CA SER A 32 83.87 5.73 -15.93
C SER A 32 84.40 4.29 -15.79
N VAL A 33 85.21 3.88 -14.78
CA VAL A 33 85.10 2.55 -14.09
C VAL A 33 85.17 1.19 -14.83
N ALA A 34 86.17 0.89 -15.68
CA ALA A 34 86.32 -0.38 -16.43
C ALA A 34 85.91 -1.65 -15.67
N ASN A 35 84.99 -2.43 -16.24
CA ASN A 35 85.05 -3.89 -16.05
C ASN A 35 84.52 -4.62 -17.29
N ALA A 36 85.47 -4.96 -18.17
CA ALA A 36 85.28 -5.89 -19.27
C ALA A 36 85.77 -7.27 -18.82
N ASP A 37 84.84 -8.20 -18.60
CA ASP A 37 85.15 -9.63 -18.52
C ASP A 37 84.38 -10.39 -19.60
N SER A 38 85.04 -10.54 -20.75
CA SER A 38 84.66 -11.49 -21.80
C SER A 38 85.87 -11.99 -22.60
N LEU A 39 87.08 -11.93 -22.00
CA LEU A 39 88.32 -12.46 -22.58
C LEU A 39 89.14 -13.21 -21.53
N GLY A 40 88.69 -14.43 -21.25
CA GLY A 40 89.53 -15.61 -21.13
C GLY A 40 90.67 -15.64 -20.10
N ASN A 41 90.52 -16.59 -19.18
CA ASN A 41 91.61 -17.36 -18.58
C ASN A 41 92.32 -16.78 -17.33
N GLN A 42 91.87 -17.30 -16.18
CA GLN A 42 92.60 -17.47 -14.91
C GLN A 42 92.86 -16.20 -14.07
N ALA A 43 92.42 -16.31 -12.82
CA ALA A 43 92.60 -15.32 -11.75
C ALA A 43 94.08 -14.93 -11.53
N PRO A 44 94.33 -13.76 -10.93
CA PRO A 44 94.55 -13.82 -9.48
C PRO A 44 93.96 -12.67 -8.65
N ALA A 45 93.54 -13.05 -7.43
CA ALA A 45 93.62 -12.27 -6.19
C ALA A 45 93.34 -10.76 -6.25
N PHE A 46 92.08 -10.35 -6.02
CA PHE A 46 91.78 -8.99 -5.61
C PHE A 46 92.38 -8.72 -4.22
N TYR A 47 93.48 -7.96 -4.21
CA TYR A 47 94.20 -7.57 -3.01
C TYR A 47 93.30 -6.69 -2.13
N LEU A 48 92.95 -7.17 -0.94
CA LEU A 48 92.20 -6.41 0.07
C LEU A 48 93.08 -5.30 0.65
N GLY A 49 93.28 -4.25 -0.15
CA GLY A 49 93.82 -2.95 0.25
C GLY A 49 92.85 -2.28 1.21
N ARG A 50 92.83 -2.76 2.46
CA ARG A 50 92.17 -2.11 3.58
C ARG A 50 92.79 -0.74 3.75
N VAL A 51 92.17 0.28 3.16
CA VAL A 51 92.40 1.66 3.54
C VAL A 51 91.96 1.74 5.00
N ASN A 52 92.95 1.77 5.90
CA ASN A 52 92.71 2.01 7.31
C ASN A 52 92.08 3.40 7.44
N HIS A 53 90.75 3.44 7.50
CA HIS A 53 90.06 4.59 8.05
C HIS A 53 90.36 4.58 9.55
N ALA A 54 91.48 5.20 9.92
CA ALA A 54 91.94 5.34 11.31
C ALA A 54 91.13 6.38 12.10
N GLY A 55 89.92 6.72 11.64
CA GLY A 55 88.85 7.19 12.49
C GLY A 55 88.18 5.97 13.10
N LEU A 56 88.52 5.65 14.36
CA LEU A 56 87.67 4.79 15.16
C LEU A 56 86.29 5.43 15.25
N ASP A 57 85.30 4.75 14.67
CA ASP A 57 83.88 5.07 14.83
C ASP A 57 83.61 5.17 16.33
N SER A 58 83.39 6.40 16.80
CA SER A 58 83.74 6.70 18.18
C SER A 58 82.68 6.13 19.11
N THR A 59 83.11 5.43 20.15
CA THR A 59 82.20 4.99 21.22
C THR A 59 81.46 6.17 21.85
N ASN A 60 81.93 7.41 21.67
CA ASN A 60 81.26 8.63 22.11
C ASN A 60 80.06 9.05 21.24
N ASP A 61 79.98 8.70 19.95
CA ASP A 61 78.83 9.09 19.13
C ASP A 61 77.62 8.19 19.44
N ILE A 62 77.86 6.89 19.66
CA ILE A 62 76.83 5.94 20.11
C ILE A 62 76.50 6.18 21.60
N ALA A 63 77.50 6.41 22.47
CA ALA A 63 77.23 6.72 23.88
C ALA A 63 76.53 8.08 24.04
N GLY A 64 76.93 9.11 23.28
CA GLY A 64 76.28 10.42 23.31
C GLY A 64 74.83 10.37 22.82
N PHE A 65 74.51 9.49 21.87
CA PHE A 65 73.12 9.20 21.50
C PHE A 65 72.37 8.44 22.60
N GLN A 66 72.96 7.41 23.21
CA GLN A 66 72.34 6.68 24.33
C GLN A 66 72.12 7.59 25.55
N ASP A 67 73.08 8.42 25.93
CA ASP A 67 72.98 9.39 27.01
C ASP A 67 71.92 10.45 26.68
N SER A 68 71.87 10.95 25.44
CA SER A 68 70.83 11.89 24.99
C SER A 68 69.43 11.27 25.04
N VAL A 69 69.28 10.00 24.67
CA VAL A 69 67.99 9.29 24.72
C VAL A 69 67.58 8.97 26.17
N THR A 70 68.53 8.57 27.02
CA THR A 70 68.27 8.16 28.42
C THR A 70 68.06 9.37 29.34
N THR A 71 68.71 10.50 29.05
CA THR A 71 68.55 11.77 29.79
C THR A 71 67.39 12.63 29.27
N ASN A 72 66.83 12.31 28.10
CA ASN A 72 65.62 12.95 27.61
C ASN A 72 64.40 12.51 28.43
N THR A 73 64.12 13.28 29.47
CA THR A 73 63.02 13.05 30.43
C THR A 73 61.66 12.88 29.78
N ASN A 74 61.42 13.44 28.58
CA ASN A 74 60.18 13.23 27.84
C ASN A 74 60.08 11.81 27.25
N VAL A 75 61.20 11.20 26.85
CA VAL A 75 61.22 9.80 26.36
C VAL A 75 61.05 8.84 27.52
N THR A 76 61.74 9.07 28.65
CA THR A 76 61.59 8.27 29.87
C THR A 76 60.19 8.41 30.49
N ALA A 77 59.52 9.56 30.31
CA ALA A 77 58.12 9.74 30.73
C ALA A 77 57.10 9.14 29.74
N ASN A 78 57.47 8.84 28.50
CA ASN A 78 56.56 8.31 27.48
C ASN A 78 56.43 6.77 27.52
N THR A 79 57.16 6.09 28.41
CA THR A 79 57.02 4.63 28.65
C THR A 79 56.17 4.31 29.88
N THR A 80 55.74 5.31 30.66
CA THR A 80 54.76 5.15 31.74
C THR A 80 53.55 6.03 31.49
N HIS A 81 52.41 5.41 31.17
CA HIS A 81 51.14 6.14 31.12
C HIS A 81 50.76 6.59 32.54
N ARG A 82 50.88 7.90 32.79
CA ARG A 82 50.53 8.51 34.08
C ARG A 82 49.05 8.90 34.09
N SER A 83 48.38 8.68 35.21
CA SER A 83 47.05 9.24 35.49
C SER A 83 47.12 10.76 35.62
N SER A 84 45.95 11.40 35.65
CA SER A 84 45.80 12.85 35.89
C SER A 84 46.30 13.33 37.26
N ASP A 85 46.53 12.43 38.23
CA ASP A 85 47.17 12.72 39.52
C ASP A 85 48.70 12.48 39.53
N GLY A 86 49.27 11.99 38.42
CA GLY A 86 50.71 11.77 38.25
C GLY A 86 51.25 10.42 38.73
N SER A 87 50.41 9.47 39.18
CA SER A 87 50.84 8.10 39.49
C SER A 87 51.02 7.23 38.23
N ASN A 88 51.80 6.14 38.32
CA ASN A 88 52.06 5.21 37.20
C ASN A 88 51.04 4.07 37.19
N HIS A 89 50.52 3.71 36.02
CA HIS A 89 49.59 2.58 35.83
C HIS A 89 50.15 1.56 34.84
N THR A 90 49.95 0.26 35.12
CA THR A 90 50.59 -0.84 34.38
C THR A 90 49.80 -1.34 33.17
N PHE A 91 48.52 -0.97 33.03
CA PHE A 91 47.67 -1.37 31.90
C PHE A 91 46.71 -0.23 31.54
N ILE A 92 46.52 0.00 30.23
CA ILE A 92 45.35 0.74 29.73
C ILE A 92 44.27 -0.29 29.45
N ASP A 93 43.47 -0.61 30.45
CA ASP A 93 42.21 -1.30 30.22
C ASP A 93 41.19 -0.28 29.69
N GLN A 94 41.04 -0.23 28.36
CA GLN A 94 39.98 0.58 27.73
C GLN A 94 38.63 -0.14 27.79
N ASP A 95 38.23 -0.54 29.00
CA ASP A 95 36.84 -0.88 29.26
C ASP A 95 36.00 0.41 29.13
N VAL A 96 35.41 0.60 27.95
CA VAL A 96 34.40 1.64 27.71
C VAL A 96 33.06 1.17 28.29
N THR A 97 33.06 0.81 29.57
CA THR A 97 31.86 0.71 30.39
C THR A 97 31.32 2.13 30.55
N ILE A 98 30.38 2.48 29.67
CA ILE A 98 29.56 3.68 29.76
C ILE A 98 28.69 3.62 31.02
N GLY A 99 29.26 4.02 32.16
CA GLY A 99 28.55 4.19 33.43
C GLY A 99 27.45 5.26 33.40
N SER A 100 27.41 6.06 32.33
CA SER A 100 26.23 6.84 31.97
C SER A 100 25.12 5.91 31.44
N SER A 101 24.20 5.51 32.31
CA SER A 101 22.86 5.09 31.88
C SER A 101 22.24 6.24 31.06
N PRO A 102 22.08 6.13 29.73
CA PRO A 102 21.54 7.23 28.94
C PRO A 102 20.07 7.36 29.29
N ILE A 103 19.73 8.39 30.07
CA ILE A 103 18.33 8.66 30.40
C ILE A 103 17.70 9.28 29.15
N TYR A 104 16.97 8.46 28.38
CA TYR A 104 16.17 8.88 27.23
C TYR A 104 14.92 9.67 27.68
N ASN A 105 15.14 10.79 28.36
CA ASN A 105 14.11 11.80 28.56
C ASN A 105 13.71 12.34 27.18
N ASN A 106 12.40 12.33 26.90
CA ASN A 106 11.81 12.75 25.63
C ASN A 106 12.15 11.85 24.43
N LEU A 107 12.09 10.52 24.61
CA LEU A 107 11.94 9.62 23.45
C LEU A 107 10.56 9.85 22.80
N THR A 108 10.48 10.79 21.87
CA THR A 108 9.27 11.01 21.07
C THR A 108 9.09 9.84 20.11
N VAL A 109 8.36 8.82 20.54
CA VAL A 109 7.81 7.83 19.61
C VAL A 109 6.80 8.58 18.75
N ASP A 110 7.11 8.74 17.47
CA ASP A 110 6.18 9.25 16.46
C ASP A 110 5.13 8.16 16.18
N THR A 111 4.20 8.01 17.14
CA THR A 111 3.03 7.16 16.97
C THR A 111 2.17 7.79 15.88
N ILE A 112 2.01 7.07 14.77
CA ILE A 112 1.18 7.43 13.59
C ILE A 112 -0.29 7.75 13.97
N PHE A 113 -0.68 7.51 15.23
CA PHE A 113 -1.91 7.97 15.86
C PHE A 113 -1.54 8.84 17.07
N SER A 114 -1.78 10.15 17.01
CA SER A 114 -1.37 11.12 18.03
C SER A 114 -2.58 11.59 18.85
N GLY A 115 -2.95 10.82 19.88
CA GLY A 115 -4.03 11.16 20.82
C GLY A 115 -5.24 10.25 20.69
N THR A 116 -6.45 10.80 20.77
CA THR A 116 -7.73 10.07 20.70
C THR A 116 -8.12 9.71 19.25
N ASP A 117 -7.14 9.51 18.38
CA ASP A 117 -7.36 9.18 16.97
C ASP A 117 -8.05 7.82 16.88
N THR A 118 -9.37 7.88 16.74
CA THR A 118 -10.19 6.69 16.54
C THR A 118 -9.90 6.19 15.15
N ILE A 119 -9.28 5.01 15.03
CA ILE A 119 -9.21 4.31 13.74
C ILE A 119 -10.64 3.91 13.40
N ILE A 120 -11.28 4.75 12.60
CA ILE A 120 -12.61 4.52 12.03
C ILE A 120 -12.44 3.46 10.94
N ILE A 121 -12.30 2.19 11.36
CA ILE A 121 -12.51 1.00 10.53
C ILE A 121 -14.00 0.97 10.22
N SER A 122 -14.39 1.82 9.27
CA SER A 122 -15.76 2.25 9.11
C SER A 122 -16.57 1.21 8.36
N GLU A 123 -17.03 0.22 9.13
CA GLU A 123 -18.34 -0.36 8.88
C GLU A 123 -19.39 0.75 8.65
N ALA A 124 -19.28 1.91 9.31
CA ALA A 124 -20.09 3.12 9.03
C ALA A 124 -19.99 3.71 7.60
N ALA A 125 -18.91 3.47 6.86
CA ALA A 125 -18.73 3.92 5.47
C ALA A 125 -19.18 2.84 4.48
N ILE A 126 -19.01 1.58 4.84
CA ILE A 126 -19.55 0.43 4.10
C ILE A 126 -21.08 0.30 4.30
N ASN A 127 -21.61 0.79 5.43
CA ASN A 127 -23.03 0.77 5.78
C ASN A 127 -23.87 1.93 5.23
N GLN A 128 -23.32 2.85 4.43
CA GLN A 128 -24.14 3.92 3.83
C GLN A 128 -25.10 3.42 2.74
N ARG A 129 -24.80 2.27 2.11
CA ARG A 129 -25.66 1.67 1.08
C ARG A 129 -27.04 1.36 1.67
N SER A 130 -28.05 2.03 1.13
CA SER A 130 -29.44 1.84 1.51
C SER A 130 -30.05 0.71 0.67
N HIS A 131 -30.69 -0.24 1.33
CA HIS A 131 -31.31 -1.41 0.71
C HIS A 131 -32.55 -1.80 1.51
N ALA A 132 -33.63 -2.15 0.82
CA ALA A 132 -34.77 -2.79 1.47
C ALA A 132 -35.53 -3.70 0.51
N ASP A 133 -36.10 -4.78 1.04
CA ASP A 133 -37.12 -5.59 0.37
C ASP A 133 -38.40 -5.73 1.22
N LEU A 134 -39.55 -5.65 0.56
CA LEU A 134 -40.85 -6.07 1.08
C LEU A 134 -41.39 -7.17 0.18
N HIS A 135 -41.87 -8.28 0.75
CA HIS A 135 -42.34 -9.43 -0.01
C HIS A 135 -43.60 -10.08 0.57
N ALA A 136 -44.41 -10.68 -0.30
CA ALA A 136 -45.51 -11.58 0.04
C ALA A 136 -45.47 -12.78 -0.92
N SER A 137 -45.63 -13.99 -0.38
CA SER A 137 -45.62 -15.26 -1.12
C SER A 137 -46.88 -16.05 -0.79
N ASP A 138 -47.39 -16.80 -1.77
CA ASP A 138 -48.58 -17.66 -1.67
C ASP A 138 -49.81 -16.94 -1.06
N SER A 139 -49.94 -15.65 -1.38
CA SER A 139 -51.05 -14.82 -0.94
C SER A 139 -52.35 -15.19 -1.66
N SER A 140 -53.46 -14.98 -0.98
CA SER A 140 -54.82 -15.07 -1.51
C SER A 140 -55.61 -13.76 -1.36
N VAL A 141 -54.91 -12.65 -1.07
CA VAL A 141 -55.56 -11.34 -0.90
C VAL A 141 -56.13 -10.84 -2.23
N VAL A 142 -57.43 -10.59 -2.21
CA VAL A 142 -58.18 -9.99 -3.32
C VAL A 142 -58.07 -8.47 -3.22
N LEU A 143 -57.35 -7.85 -4.15
CA LEU A 143 -57.28 -6.41 -4.29
C LEU A 143 -58.56 -5.91 -4.96
N THR A 144 -59.40 -5.18 -4.22
CA THR A 144 -60.63 -4.56 -4.76
C THR A 144 -60.27 -3.42 -5.71
N MET A 145 -60.85 -3.42 -6.92
CA MET A 145 -60.48 -2.48 -7.98
C MET A 145 -61.69 -1.72 -8.55
N THR A 146 -61.40 -0.53 -9.08
CA THR A 146 -62.30 0.22 -9.97
C THR A 146 -61.57 0.46 -11.28
N GLN A 147 -62.25 0.31 -12.41
CA GLN A 147 -61.66 0.43 -13.73
C GLN A 147 -60.90 1.76 -13.88
N ASN A 148 -59.70 1.69 -14.47
CA ASN A 148 -58.76 2.78 -14.71
C ASN A 148 -58.16 3.46 -13.46
N ASN A 149 -58.63 3.14 -12.25
CA ASN A 149 -58.11 3.66 -10.99
C ASN A 149 -57.01 2.75 -10.42
N TYR A 150 -55.91 3.35 -9.97
CA TYR A 150 -54.83 2.64 -9.30
C TYR A 150 -55.19 2.33 -7.84
N ALA A 151 -55.16 1.06 -7.49
CA ALA A 151 -55.22 0.55 -6.13
C ALA A 151 -53.81 0.22 -5.63
N HIS A 152 -53.55 0.53 -4.35
CA HIS A 152 -52.31 0.14 -3.67
C HIS A 152 -52.34 -1.36 -3.39
N ILE A 153 -51.27 -2.08 -3.74
CA ILE A 153 -51.17 -3.52 -3.48
C ILE A 153 -51.02 -3.75 -1.98
N THR A 154 -52.13 -4.10 -1.33
CA THR A 154 -52.25 -4.12 0.13
C THR A 154 -53.38 -5.03 0.62
N ASN A 155 -53.51 -5.19 1.94
CA ASN A 155 -54.64 -5.87 2.59
C ASN A 155 -55.46 -4.92 3.47
N ALA A 156 -56.53 -5.41 4.10
CA ALA A 156 -57.42 -4.59 4.94
C ALA A 156 -56.74 -3.92 6.16
N SER A 157 -55.56 -4.38 6.57
CA SER A 157 -54.75 -3.83 7.66
C SER A 157 -53.61 -2.91 7.17
N ASN A 158 -53.45 -2.74 5.86
CA ASN A 158 -52.32 -2.08 5.19
C ASN A 158 -50.94 -2.76 5.37
N THR A 159 -50.94 -4.09 5.58
CA THR A 159 -49.74 -4.91 5.86
C THR A 159 -49.82 -6.30 5.19
N LEU A 160 -49.91 -6.33 3.86
CA LEU A 160 -49.81 -7.54 3.04
C LEU A 160 -48.35 -8.02 2.92
N LEU A 161 -47.42 -7.08 2.73
CA LEU A 161 -46.02 -7.35 2.50
C LEU A 161 -45.28 -7.41 3.83
N THR A 162 -44.42 -8.42 3.97
CA THR A 162 -43.52 -8.57 5.10
C THR A 162 -42.15 -8.00 4.75
N SER A 163 -41.49 -7.34 5.70
CA SER A 163 -40.13 -6.85 5.52
C SER A 163 -39.11 -7.99 5.53
N GLY A 164 -38.24 -8.02 4.52
CA GLY A 164 -37.03 -8.85 4.53
C GLY A 164 -35.85 -8.08 5.12
N HIS A 165 -34.80 -7.90 4.33
CA HIS A 165 -33.65 -7.08 4.73
C HIS A 165 -34.03 -5.61 4.62
N ILE A 166 -33.67 -4.81 5.64
CA ILE A 166 -33.86 -3.35 5.64
C ILE A 166 -32.63 -2.67 6.21
N LYS A 167 -32.15 -1.64 5.50
CA LYS A 167 -30.96 -0.85 5.83
C LYS A 167 -31.09 0.57 5.29
N ASN A 168 -31.06 1.57 6.18
CA ASN A 168 -31.20 3.01 5.88
C ASN A 168 -32.47 3.36 5.07
N ILE A 169 -33.52 2.56 5.24
CA ILE A 169 -34.87 2.69 4.69
C ILE A 169 -35.82 2.24 5.81
N THR A 170 -37.07 2.70 5.81
CA THR A 170 -38.09 2.30 6.79
C THR A 170 -39.28 1.65 6.09
N ALA A 171 -39.83 0.57 6.65
CA ALA A 171 -41.11 0.04 6.18
C ALA A 171 -42.28 0.82 6.79
N GLY A 172 -43.20 1.30 5.96
CA GLY A 172 -44.42 2.02 6.33
C GLY A 172 -45.67 1.27 5.92
N GLY A 173 -45.90 0.09 6.52
CA GLY A 173 -46.83 -0.91 5.98
C GLY A 173 -46.34 -1.42 4.63
N ASP A 174 -47.23 -1.51 3.65
CA ASP A 174 -46.92 -1.97 2.28
C ASP A 174 -46.22 -0.91 1.41
N SER A 175 -45.26 -0.18 2.00
CA SER A 175 -44.50 0.89 1.34
C SER A 175 -43.12 1.01 1.97
N LEU A 176 -42.11 1.37 1.17
CA LEU A 176 -40.75 1.66 1.65
C LEU A 176 -40.52 3.17 1.67
N ILE A 177 -39.91 3.66 2.74
CA ILE A 177 -39.66 5.09 3.00
C ILE A 177 -38.15 5.32 2.98
N THR A 178 -37.65 6.15 2.07
CA THR A 178 -36.21 6.43 1.93
C THR A 178 -35.64 7.10 3.19
N GLY A 179 -34.53 6.59 3.73
CA GLY A 179 -33.85 7.24 4.87
C GLY A 179 -32.83 8.30 4.44
N ILE A 180 -32.36 8.24 3.21
CA ILE A 180 -31.30 9.10 2.64
C ILE A 180 -31.74 9.52 1.24
N ALA A 181 -31.38 10.73 0.81
CA ALA A 181 -31.57 11.17 -0.57
C ALA A 181 -30.53 10.54 -1.51
N GLY A 182 -30.86 10.35 -2.78
CA GLY A 182 -29.95 9.83 -3.81
C GLY A 182 -30.66 9.04 -4.90
N LEU A 183 -29.85 8.39 -5.75
CA LEU A 183 -30.33 7.61 -6.88
C LEU A 183 -30.55 6.14 -6.49
N TYR A 184 -31.78 5.67 -6.62
CA TYR A 184 -32.18 4.30 -6.31
C TYR A 184 -32.64 3.56 -7.57
N ARG A 185 -32.27 2.29 -7.67
CA ARG A 185 -32.98 1.31 -8.48
C ARG A 185 -34.15 0.77 -7.66
N VAL A 186 -35.34 0.79 -8.25
CA VAL A 186 -36.54 0.13 -7.73
C VAL A 186 -36.84 -1.07 -8.63
N ASP A 187 -36.98 -2.24 -8.02
CA ASP A 187 -37.40 -3.48 -8.70
C ASP A 187 -38.75 -3.94 -8.14
N VAL A 188 -39.63 -4.38 -9.03
CA VAL A 188 -40.94 -4.95 -8.71
C VAL A 188 -41.05 -6.31 -9.38
N HIS A 189 -41.47 -7.31 -8.61
CA HIS A 189 -41.94 -8.61 -9.10
C HIS A 189 -43.36 -8.82 -8.59
N LEU A 190 -44.31 -9.17 -9.46
CA LEU A 190 -45.72 -9.16 -9.10
C LEU A 190 -46.48 -10.24 -9.87
N SER A 191 -46.84 -11.31 -9.17
CA SER A 191 -47.70 -12.38 -9.69
C SER A 191 -49.14 -12.17 -9.24
N ILE A 192 -50.05 -12.07 -10.21
CA ILE A 192 -51.49 -11.93 -9.99
C ILE A 192 -52.28 -13.03 -10.67
N ASN A 193 -53.46 -13.33 -10.13
CA ASN A 193 -54.50 -14.11 -10.80
C ASN A 193 -55.71 -13.19 -11.06
N GLY A 194 -56.25 -13.24 -12.28
CA GLY A 194 -57.38 -12.43 -12.73
C GLY A 194 -58.27 -13.19 -13.70
N ASN A 195 -59.41 -12.61 -14.07
CA ASN A 195 -60.34 -13.27 -14.98
C ASN A 195 -59.82 -13.20 -16.44
N ALA A 196 -60.41 -13.99 -17.34
CA ALA A 196 -60.07 -13.90 -18.75
C ALA A 196 -60.42 -12.54 -19.34
N ASN A 197 -59.47 -11.99 -20.08
CA ASN A 197 -59.52 -10.69 -20.75
C ASN A 197 -59.46 -9.45 -19.84
N ASP A 198 -59.20 -9.62 -18.56
CA ASP A 198 -58.75 -8.49 -17.73
C ASP A 198 -57.40 -7.98 -18.26
N ILE A 199 -57.18 -6.67 -18.15
CA ILE A 199 -55.94 -6.01 -18.56
C ILE A 199 -55.46 -5.20 -17.36
N TYR A 200 -54.38 -5.66 -16.74
CA TYR A 200 -53.80 -5.03 -15.58
C TYR A 200 -52.60 -4.17 -15.96
N GLU A 201 -52.43 -3.05 -15.28
CA GLU A 201 -51.24 -2.19 -15.40
C GLU A 201 -50.60 -1.97 -14.03
N GLY A 202 -49.35 -2.42 -13.90
CA GLY A 202 -48.50 -2.21 -12.73
C GLY A 202 -47.62 -0.97 -12.90
N VAL A 203 -47.49 -0.19 -11.82
CA VAL A 203 -46.64 1.01 -11.72
C VAL A 203 -46.08 1.17 -10.31
N ILE A 204 -45.07 2.04 -10.19
CA ILE A 204 -44.60 2.56 -8.91
C ILE A 204 -45.27 3.91 -8.63
N ALA A 205 -45.66 4.14 -7.38
CA ALA A 205 -46.05 5.46 -6.90
C ALA A 205 -45.05 5.99 -5.87
N ILE A 206 -44.79 7.29 -5.94
CA ILE A 206 -43.86 8.04 -5.09
C ILE A 206 -44.69 9.11 -4.39
N ASP A 207 -44.78 9.07 -3.06
CA ASP A 207 -45.63 9.95 -2.23
C ASP A 207 -47.11 9.99 -2.69
N ASN A 208 -47.60 8.84 -3.17
CA ASN A 208 -48.91 8.63 -3.80
C ASN A 208 -49.09 9.26 -5.20
N VAL A 209 -48.06 9.90 -5.76
CA VAL A 209 -48.04 10.33 -7.17
C VAL A 209 -47.68 9.14 -8.04
N ILE A 210 -48.53 8.83 -9.03
CA ILE A 210 -48.29 7.75 -9.99
C ILE A 210 -47.16 8.14 -10.96
N ASN A 211 -46.07 7.37 -10.98
CA ASN A 211 -45.07 7.48 -12.05
C ASN A 211 -45.43 6.49 -13.19
N ASN A 212 -45.66 7.03 -14.39
CA ASN A 212 -46.04 6.24 -15.59
C ASN A 212 -44.85 5.90 -16.51
N GLU A 213 -43.63 6.31 -16.19
CA GLU A 213 -42.43 6.10 -17.02
C GLU A 213 -42.02 4.62 -17.07
N HIS A 214 -42.26 3.89 -15.97
CA HIS A 214 -41.96 2.46 -15.83
C HIS A 214 -43.23 1.64 -15.59
N LYS A 215 -44.18 1.74 -16.53
CA LYS A 215 -45.44 0.98 -16.52
C LYS A 215 -45.32 -0.33 -17.29
N VAL A 216 -45.81 -1.44 -16.70
CA VAL A 216 -46.01 -2.71 -17.41
C VAL A 216 -47.49 -3.06 -17.48
N THR A 217 -47.92 -3.57 -18.64
CA THR A 217 -49.30 -4.01 -18.91
C THR A 217 -49.32 -5.51 -19.15
N ARG A 218 -50.24 -6.24 -18.51
CA ARG A 218 -50.51 -7.67 -18.75
C ARG A 218 -51.98 -7.91 -19.01
N LYS A 219 -52.28 -8.75 -20.01
CA LYS A 219 -53.62 -9.34 -20.20
C LYS A 219 -53.64 -10.76 -19.63
N THR A 220 -54.65 -11.09 -18.83
CA THR A 220 -54.83 -12.45 -18.27
C THR A 220 -55.75 -13.32 -19.13
N SER A 221 -55.56 -14.63 -19.03
CA SER A 221 -56.49 -15.66 -19.56
C SER A 221 -57.21 -16.37 -18.39
N ASN A 222 -58.09 -17.34 -18.67
CA ASN A 222 -58.92 -17.97 -17.64
C ASN A 222 -58.06 -18.63 -16.54
N ASN A 223 -58.11 -18.08 -15.32
CA ASN A 223 -57.33 -18.53 -14.15
C ASN A 223 -55.80 -18.48 -14.37
N ASP A 224 -55.32 -17.53 -15.19
CA ASP A 224 -53.90 -17.29 -15.45
C ASP A 224 -53.21 -16.66 -14.22
N VAL A 225 -52.30 -17.40 -13.59
CA VAL A 225 -51.36 -16.87 -12.59
C VAL A 225 -50.15 -16.30 -13.34
N GLY A 226 -50.04 -14.98 -13.32
CA GLY A 226 -49.19 -14.26 -14.25
C GLY A 226 -48.28 -13.23 -13.61
N ASP A 227 -46.97 -13.33 -13.88
CA ASP A 227 -45.97 -12.34 -13.46
C ASP A 227 -46.01 -11.05 -14.29
N MET A 228 -45.67 -9.95 -13.61
CA MET A 228 -45.42 -8.59 -14.11
C MET A 228 -44.18 -8.02 -13.40
N SER A 229 -42.99 -8.43 -13.83
CA SER A 229 -41.73 -7.86 -13.35
C SER A 229 -41.36 -6.56 -14.09
N PHE A 230 -40.94 -5.52 -13.36
CA PHE A 230 -40.44 -4.27 -13.93
C PHE A 230 -39.49 -3.52 -12.98
N SER A 231 -38.69 -2.61 -13.53
CA SER A 231 -37.76 -1.80 -12.74
C SER A 231 -37.52 -0.42 -13.35
N GLY A 232 -37.04 0.50 -12.51
CA GLY A 232 -36.72 1.87 -12.88
C GLY A 232 -35.62 2.48 -12.01
N LEU A 233 -35.08 3.61 -12.45
CA LEU A 233 -34.12 4.41 -11.69
C LEU A 233 -34.78 5.73 -11.28
N TYR A 234 -34.69 6.07 -10.00
CA TYR A 234 -35.39 7.21 -9.41
C TYR A 234 -34.44 7.99 -8.50
N ASP A 235 -34.39 9.31 -8.68
CA ASP A 235 -33.72 10.22 -7.75
C ASP A 235 -34.73 10.59 -6.64
N PHE A 236 -34.45 10.14 -5.42
CA PHE A 236 -35.33 10.34 -4.27
C PHE A 236 -34.74 11.37 -3.31
N THR A 237 -35.59 12.19 -2.73
CA THR A 237 -35.29 12.90 -1.48
C THR A 237 -35.49 11.96 -0.28
N ALA A 238 -34.99 12.34 0.90
CA ALA A 238 -35.22 11.57 2.12
C ALA A 238 -36.70 11.66 2.57
N SER A 239 -37.19 10.60 3.20
CA SER A 239 -38.57 10.42 3.68
C SER A 239 -39.65 10.25 2.59
N GLN A 240 -39.28 9.99 1.33
CA GLN A 240 -40.27 9.70 0.28
C GLN A 240 -40.77 8.26 0.37
N SER A 241 -42.08 8.07 0.19
CA SER A 241 -42.76 6.78 0.23
C SER A 241 -42.88 6.17 -1.17
N VAL A 242 -42.33 4.98 -1.35
CA VAL A 242 -42.36 4.19 -2.59
C VAL A 242 -43.27 2.97 -2.40
N LYS A 243 -44.22 2.77 -3.31
CA LYS A 243 -45.18 1.66 -3.25
C LYS A 243 -45.56 1.11 -4.63
N MET A 244 -45.98 -0.15 -4.65
CA MET A 244 -46.54 -0.80 -5.84
C MET A 244 -48.03 -0.46 -5.99
N MET A 245 -48.42 -0.07 -7.20
CA MET A 245 -49.82 0.18 -7.54
C MET A 245 -50.24 -0.69 -8.73
N LEU A 246 -51.51 -1.10 -8.74
CA LEU A 246 -52.12 -1.88 -9.81
C LEU A 246 -53.44 -1.24 -10.24
N ARG A 247 -53.75 -1.23 -11.53
CA ARG A 247 -55.12 -0.96 -12.02
C ARG A 247 -55.58 -2.00 -13.02
N ASN A 248 -56.88 -2.20 -13.13
CA ASN A 248 -57.50 -2.90 -14.25
C ASN A 248 -58.05 -1.86 -15.23
N THR A 249 -57.65 -1.91 -16.50
CA THR A 249 -58.11 -0.97 -17.55
C THR A 249 -59.26 -1.54 -18.38
N ALA A 250 -59.49 -2.86 -18.34
CA ALA A 250 -60.53 -3.52 -19.11
C ALA A 250 -61.92 -3.43 -18.45
N ASN A 251 -61.99 -3.55 -17.11
CA ASN A 251 -63.25 -3.63 -16.36
C ASN A 251 -63.02 -3.41 -14.85
N ASN A 252 -64.04 -3.67 -14.02
CA ASN A 252 -64.01 -3.59 -12.55
C ASN A 252 -63.65 -4.93 -11.86
N ASN A 253 -63.07 -5.91 -12.56
CA ASN A 253 -62.68 -7.17 -11.94
C ASN A 253 -61.47 -6.98 -11.03
N ASN A 254 -61.52 -7.64 -9.88
CA ASN A 254 -60.46 -7.64 -8.88
C ASN A 254 -59.29 -8.52 -9.31
N ALA A 255 -58.07 -8.19 -8.85
CA ALA A 255 -56.92 -9.08 -8.93
C ALA A 255 -56.75 -9.84 -7.62
N THR A 256 -56.37 -11.12 -7.67
CA THR A 256 -55.83 -11.83 -6.50
C THR A 256 -54.31 -11.73 -6.54
N ILE A 257 -53.71 -11.19 -5.48
CA ILE A 257 -52.25 -11.07 -5.36
C ILE A 257 -51.70 -12.43 -4.92
N VAL A 258 -50.91 -13.09 -5.77
CA VAL A 258 -50.33 -14.42 -5.49
C VAL A 258 -48.93 -14.27 -4.91
N ASN A 259 -48.10 -13.42 -5.54
CA ASN A 259 -46.79 -13.04 -5.04
C ASN A 259 -46.56 -11.55 -5.33
N ALA A 260 -45.90 -10.83 -4.43
CA ALA A 260 -45.47 -9.45 -4.68
C ALA A 260 -44.14 -9.20 -3.97
N CYS A 261 -43.21 -8.53 -4.65
CA CYS A 261 -41.93 -8.12 -4.09
C CYS A 261 -41.58 -6.71 -4.58
N LEU A 262 -41.23 -5.82 -3.66
CA LEU A 262 -40.73 -4.47 -3.92
C LEU A 262 -39.33 -4.35 -3.31
N VAL A 263 -38.32 -4.07 -4.14
CA VAL A 263 -36.93 -3.89 -3.70
C VAL A 263 -36.44 -2.50 -4.02
N LEU A 264 -35.85 -1.81 -3.05
CA LEU A 264 -35.13 -0.55 -3.22
C LEU A 264 -33.63 -0.78 -3.03
N ASN A 265 -32.83 -0.30 -3.97
CA ASN A 265 -31.37 -0.39 -3.96
C ASN A 265 -30.76 0.98 -4.27
N ARG A 266 -30.12 1.65 -3.30
CA ARG A 266 -29.35 2.87 -3.59
C ARG A 266 -28.11 2.52 -4.42
N ILE A 267 -27.92 3.21 -5.54
CA ILE A 267 -26.85 2.93 -6.52
C ILE A 267 -25.80 4.04 -6.65
N ASP A 268 -26.08 5.24 -6.17
CA ASP A 268 -25.07 6.28 -5.96
C ASP A 268 -24.24 6.01 -4.69
N LYS A 269 -23.17 6.80 -4.50
CA LYS A 269 -22.16 6.61 -3.46
C LYS A 269 -22.50 7.30 -2.14
#